data_AF-A0A518IBR9-F1
#
_entry.id   AF-A0A518IBR9-F1
#
_cell.length_a   1.000
_cell.length_b   1.000
_cell.length_c   1.000
_cell.angle_alpha   90.00
_cell.angle_beta   90.00
_cell.angle_gamma   90.00
#
_symmetry.space_group_name_H-M   'P 1'
#
loop_
_entity.id
_entity.type
_entity.pdbx_description
1 polymer ?
#
loop_
_entity_poly.entity_id
_entity_poly.type
_entity_poly.pdbx_seq_one_letter_code
_entity_poly.pdbx_strand_id
1 'polypeptide(L)'
;MTTSIDLYLSGNENPPESQSNFSHLTFSSLDSTGFSNITCDTLKSLFAETDAGYIAFLESSQPVDQSFFHQLNDLDLDSDQGGVCFLPFHDSSPFVDAWEALPPVAASLAMNPLQHAAVLIRKTDFASLNNLEKSNDILWQALIRLAQAGIPSQLINPSVSSEDDLSSVVFPCLAPKNPGPDQDWLLHLLQDYEPAQDLPSITSQADATALKAGLFCIHDYLDESHQYSQSVQSQGIHGAGDYWHHIMHRREPDYSNAKYWSRAVGYHPLQDILPDVVGNLFNLEGSDSVENWKRRLLQNDRWSLNTFVDCCAECEATHDPELNRFAQTIQWIEMQLLLQKTSQDAVRG
;
A
#
# COMPACT_ATOMS: atom_id res chain seq x y z
N MET A 1 -22.02 -25.01 -6.69
CA MET A 1 -22.78 -24.32 -5.63
C MET A 1 -21.92 -23.13 -5.26
N THR A 2 -22.44 -21.91 -5.31
CA THR A 2 -21.69 -20.72 -4.92
C THR A 2 -21.22 -20.86 -3.48
N THR A 3 -19.92 -20.66 -3.24
CA THR A 3 -19.32 -20.81 -1.90
C THR A 3 -19.85 -19.74 -0.95
N SER A 4 -20.22 -20.10 0.28
CA SER A 4 -20.69 -19.15 1.28
C SER A 4 -19.56 -18.32 1.88
N ILE A 5 -19.88 -17.10 2.30
CA ILE A 5 -18.99 -16.12 2.90
C ILE A 5 -19.51 -15.75 4.29
N ASP A 6 -18.64 -15.76 5.29
CA ASP A 6 -18.89 -15.18 6.61
C ASP A 6 -18.23 -13.80 6.67
N LEU A 7 -19.05 -12.74 6.65
CA LEU A 7 -18.63 -11.35 6.54
C LEU A 7 -18.58 -10.71 7.93
N TYR A 8 -17.38 -10.36 8.36
CA TYR A 8 -17.13 -9.56 9.54
C TYR A 8 -17.10 -8.07 9.16
N LEU A 9 -17.92 -7.29 9.85
CA LEU A 9 -17.95 -5.84 9.75
C LEU A 9 -17.24 -5.22 10.96
N SER A 10 -16.44 -4.17 10.72
CA SER A 10 -15.95 -3.34 11.81
C SER A 10 -17.06 -2.40 12.33
N GLY A 11 -16.96 -1.97 13.59
CA GLY A 11 -18.06 -1.31 14.31
C GLY A 11 -18.63 0.00 13.75
N ASN A 12 -18.03 0.57 12.70
CA ASN A 12 -18.57 1.75 12.00
C ASN A 12 -19.55 1.38 10.87
N GLU A 13 -19.51 0.13 10.38
CA GLU A 13 -20.35 -0.35 9.29
C GLU A 13 -21.61 -1.01 9.85
N ASN A 14 -22.78 -0.51 9.43
CA ASN A 14 -24.05 -1.17 9.74
C ASN A 14 -24.33 -2.22 8.67
N PRO A 15 -24.69 -3.46 9.06
CA PRO A 15 -25.14 -4.43 8.07
C PRO A 15 -26.41 -3.92 7.38
N PRO A 16 -26.65 -4.31 6.12
CA PRO A 16 -27.82 -3.86 5.37
C PRO A 16 -29.13 -4.26 6.06
N GLU A 17 -30.15 -3.40 6.02
CA GLU A 17 -31.43 -3.61 6.73
C GLU A 17 -32.18 -4.90 6.36
N SER A 18 -31.91 -5.47 5.16
CA SER A 18 -32.54 -6.69 4.63
C SER A 18 -31.54 -7.81 4.41
N GLN A 19 -30.82 -8.22 5.47
CA GLN A 19 -29.80 -9.29 5.41
C GLN A 19 -30.31 -10.60 4.78
N SER A 20 -31.60 -10.92 4.94
CA SER A 20 -32.23 -12.10 4.34
C SER A 20 -32.19 -12.14 2.81
N ASN A 21 -31.90 -11.01 2.15
CA ASN A 21 -31.78 -10.93 0.69
C ASN A 21 -30.42 -11.44 0.19
N PHE A 22 -29.45 -11.67 1.07
CA PHE A 22 -28.11 -12.11 0.71
C PHE A 22 -27.93 -13.59 1.07
N SER A 23 -28.27 -14.49 0.15
CA SER A 23 -28.27 -15.94 0.38
C SER A 23 -26.88 -16.54 0.59
N HIS A 24 -25.82 -15.84 0.20
CA HIS A 24 -24.44 -16.32 0.28
C HIS A 24 -23.62 -15.64 1.39
N LEU A 25 -24.16 -14.60 2.03
CA LEU A 25 -23.49 -13.84 3.09
C LEU A 25 -24.09 -14.15 4.46
N THR A 26 -23.23 -14.47 5.41
CA THR A 26 -23.56 -14.41 6.84
C THR A 26 -22.94 -13.15 7.41
N PHE A 27 -23.71 -12.33 8.13
CA PHE A 27 -23.21 -11.09 8.73
C PHE A 27 -22.83 -11.35 10.19
N SER A 28 -21.56 -11.09 10.50
CA SER A 28 -20.97 -11.26 11.81
C SER A 28 -20.35 -9.94 12.28
N SER A 29 -20.37 -9.70 13.58
CA SER A 29 -19.73 -8.51 14.18
C SER A 29 -18.56 -8.94 15.05
N LEU A 30 -17.41 -8.30 14.88
CA LEU A 30 -16.36 -8.27 15.89
C LEU A 30 -16.53 -7.02 16.77
N ASP A 31 -15.89 -6.99 17.95
CA ASP A 31 -15.96 -5.87 18.90
C ASP A 31 -15.81 -4.48 18.23
N SER A 32 -16.39 -3.45 18.85
CA SER A 32 -16.67 -2.14 18.23
C SER A 32 -15.45 -1.26 17.92
N THR A 33 -14.21 -1.77 17.93
CA THR A 33 -12.98 -0.95 17.86
C THR A 33 -12.11 -1.21 16.63
N GLY A 34 -12.65 -1.85 15.58
CA GLY A 34 -11.90 -2.18 14.36
C GLY A 34 -11.28 -3.57 14.38
N PHE A 35 -10.59 -3.95 13.30
CA PHE A 35 -9.85 -5.22 13.26
C PHE A 35 -8.42 -5.12 13.80
N SER A 36 -7.96 -3.90 14.07
CA SER A 36 -6.77 -3.64 14.86
C SER A 36 -6.88 -4.30 16.23
N ASN A 37 -5.84 -5.01 16.66
CA ASN A 37 -5.75 -5.74 17.93
C ASN A 37 -6.53 -7.06 18.03
N ILE A 38 -7.07 -7.59 16.93
CA ILE A 38 -7.50 -9.01 16.94
C ILE A 38 -6.31 -9.88 17.34
N THR A 39 -6.52 -10.78 18.29
CA THR A 39 -5.46 -11.73 18.68
C THR A 39 -5.35 -12.88 17.69
N CYS A 40 -4.17 -13.48 17.58
CA CYS A 40 -3.97 -14.69 16.77
C CYS A 40 -4.95 -15.82 17.15
N ASP A 41 -5.25 -15.98 18.45
CA ASP A 41 -6.20 -16.98 18.93
C ASP A 41 -7.62 -16.65 18.51
N THR A 42 -8.04 -15.39 18.66
CA THR A 42 -9.36 -14.91 18.17
C THR A 42 -9.49 -15.19 16.67
N LEU A 43 -8.51 -14.79 15.86
CA LEU A 43 -8.55 -14.99 14.41
C LEU A 43 -8.66 -16.48 14.05
N LYS A 44 -7.87 -17.34 14.69
CA LYS A 44 -7.95 -18.79 14.50
C LYS A 44 -9.32 -19.35 14.88
N SER A 45 -9.95 -18.86 15.95
CA SER A 45 -11.30 -19.28 16.34
C SER A 45 -12.34 -18.90 15.28
N LEU A 46 -12.28 -17.69 14.72
CA LEU A 46 -13.20 -17.27 13.63
C LEU A 46 -13.14 -18.25 12.45
N PHE A 47 -11.91 -18.63 12.05
CA PHE A 47 -11.71 -19.60 10.97
C PHE A 47 -12.13 -21.02 11.33
N ALA A 48 -12.01 -21.43 12.59
CA ALA A 48 -12.40 -22.77 13.03
C ALA A 48 -13.93 -22.93 13.15
N GLU A 49 -14.62 -21.89 13.63
CA GLU A 49 -16.03 -21.93 14.01
C GLU A 49 -17.01 -21.76 12.84
N THR A 50 -16.61 -21.06 11.78
CA THR A 50 -17.49 -20.85 10.62
C THR A 50 -17.63 -22.09 9.74
N ASP A 51 -18.81 -22.36 9.20
CA ASP A 51 -19.02 -23.37 8.15
C ASP A 51 -18.82 -22.80 6.73
N ALA A 52 -18.56 -21.49 6.62
CA ALA A 52 -18.33 -20.83 5.35
C ALA A 52 -17.01 -21.26 4.67
N GLY A 53 -16.98 -21.24 3.35
CA GLY A 53 -15.75 -21.52 2.59
C GLY A 53 -14.79 -20.33 2.58
N TYR A 54 -15.31 -19.11 2.71
CA TYR A 54 -14.55 -17.87 2.81
C TYR A 54 -14.96 -17.08 4.05
N ILE A 55 -14.00 -16.34 4.57
CA ILE A 55 -14.23 -15.31 5.59
C ILE A 55 -13.85 -13.98 4.97
N ALA A 56 -14.74 -13.00 5.09
CA ALA A 56 -14.55 -11.67 4.58
C ALA A 56 -14.39 -10.68 5.74
N PHE A 57 -13.45 -9.75 5.60
CA PHE A 57 -13.22 -8.64 6.53
C PHE A 57 -13.47 -7.33 5.79
N LEU A 58 -14.35 -6.49 6.33
CA LEU A 58 -14.68 -5.18 5.78
C LEU A 58 -14.46 -4.09 6.84
N GLU A 59 -13.45 -3.25 6.62
CA GLU A 59 -13.13 -2.09 7.44
C GLU A 59 -12.92 -0.88 6.52
N SER A 60 -13.98 -0.10 6.32
CA SER A 60 -13.94 1.10 5.47
C SER A 60 -13.89 2.36 6.32
N SER A 61 -13.17 3.38 5.83
CA SER A 61 -13.19 4.73 6.41
C SER A 61 -14.44 5.52 6.01
N GLN A 62 -15.09 5.13 4.91
CA GLN A 62 -16.32 5.71 4.39
C GLN A 62 -17.43 4.65 4.31
N PRO A 63 -18.70 4.99 4.60
CA PRO A 63 -19.79 4.03 4.51
C PRO A 63 -19.88 3.40 3.13
N VAL A 64 -19.92 2.06 3.07
CA VAL A 64 -20.19 1.32 1.83
C VAL A 64 -21.70 1.24 1.58
N ASP A 65 -22.11 1.31 0.32
CA ASP A 65 -23.53 1.28 -0.04
C ASP A 65 -24.07 -0.15 -0.23
N GLN A 66 -25.39 -0.27 -0.46
CA GLN A 66 -26.02 -1.57 -0.70
C GLN A 66 -25.50 -2.28 -1.96
N SER A 67 -25.04 -1.54 -2.96
CA SER A 67 -24.53 -2.12 -4.20
C SER A 67 -23.26 -2.93 -3.96
N PHE A 68 -22.42 -2.49 -3.02
CA PHE A 68 -21.23 -3.22 -2.58
C PHE A 68 -21.57 -4.59 -1.98
N PHE A 69 -22.57 -4.66 -1.09
CA PHE A 69 -23.02 -5.93 -0.52
C PHE A 69 -23.64 -6.87 -1.56
N HIS A 70 -24.35 -6.31 -2.55
CA HIS A 70 -24.86 -7.09 -3.68
C HIS A 70 -23.72 -7.67 -4.51
N GLN A 71 -22.69 -6.88 -4.79
CA GLN A 71 -21.50 -7.33 -5.50
C GLN A 71 -20.79 -8.46 -4.74
N LEU A 72 -20.63 -8.34 -3.41
CA LEU A 72 -20.08 -9.40 -2.56
C LEU A 72 -20.91 -10.70 -2.58
N ASN A 73 -22.23 -10.59 -2.52
CA ASN A 73 -23.13 -11.75 -2.53
C ASN A 73 -23.16 -12.47 -3.88
N ASP A 74 -22.98 -11.73 -4.97
CA ASP A 74 -23.04 -12.24 -6.32
C ASP A 74 -21.67 -12.74 -6.84
N LEU A 75 -20.64 -12.75 -5.97
CA LEU A 75 -19.32 -13.29 -6.29
C LEU A 75 -19.39 -14.79 -6.59
N ASP A 76 -18.93 -15.16 -7.77
CA ASP A 76 -18.76 -16.56 -8.15
C ASP A 76 -17.41 -17.09 -7.64
N LEU A 77 -17.35 -17.36 -6.33
CA LEU A 77 -16.19 -18.00 -5.70
C LEU A 77 -16.28 -19.51 -5.92
N ASP A 78 -15.70 -20.01 -7.01
CA ASP A 78 -15.57 -21.44 -7.25
C ASP A 78 -14.65 -22.07 -6.19
N SER A 79 -15.02 -23.24 -5.69
CA SER A 79 -14.20 -24.04 -4.79
C SER A 79 -12.82 -24.41 -5.36
N ASP A 80 -12.61 -24.30 -6.67
CA ASP A 80 -11.31 -24.53 -7.31
C ASP A 80 -10.48 -23.25 -7.52
N GLN A 81 -11.09 -22.06 -7.47
CA GLN A 81 -10.37 -20.77 -7.48
C GLN A 81 -9.95 -20.42 -6.05
N GLY A 82 -8.83 -20.96 -5.60
CA GLY A 82 -8.31 -20.75 -4.25
C GLY A 82 -7.73 -19.37 -3.98
N GLY A 83 -7.50 -19.09 -2.71
CA GLY A 83 -6.65 -17.99 -2.27
C GLY A 83 -7.37 -16.82 -1.61
N VAL A 84 -6.81 -15.64 -1.84
CA VAL A 84 -7.28 -14.37 -1.27
C VAL A 84 -7.96 -13.54 -2.36
N CYS A 85 -9.14 -13.01 -2.09
CA CYS A 85 -9.81 -12.10 -3.00
C CYS A 85 -9.90 -10.72 -2.36
N PHE A 86 -9.62 -9.70 -3.13
CA PHE A 86 -9.79 -8.31 -2.74
C PHE A 86 -10.91 -7.71 -3.57
N LEU A 87 -11.93 -7.18 -2.91
CA LEU A 87 -12.93 -6.34 -3.56
C LEU A 87 -12.61 -4.88 -3.23
N PRO A 88 -11.92 -4.14 -4.12
CA PRO A 88 -11.47 -2.78 -3.83
C PRO A 88 -12.64 -1.82 -3.59
N PHE A 89 -12.43 -0.82 -2.75
CA PHE A 89 -13.33 0.32 -2.65
C PHE A 89 -13.21 1.20 -3.90
N HIS A 90 -14.22 2.04 -4.14
CA HIS A 90 -14.27 2.90 -5.32
C HIS A 90 -13.05 3.83 -5.44
N ASP A 91 -12.56 4.35 -4.31
CA ASP A 91 -11.47 5.34 -4.24
C ASP A 91 -10.14 4.70 -3.78
N SER A 92 -9.84 3.52 -4.32
CA SER A 92 -8.64 2.72 -3.98
C SER A 92 -7.74 2.49 -5.19
N SER A 93 -7.69 3.43 -6.14
CA SER A 93 -6.90 3.30 -7.37
C SER A 93 -5.41 3.03 -7.10
N PRO A 94 -4.73 3.72 -6.15
CA PRO A 94 -3.34 3.41 -5.81
C PRO A 94 -3.12 1.97 -5.33
N PHE A 95 -4.09 1.41 -4.61
CA PHE A 95 -4.03 0.01 -4.15
C PHE A 95 -4.16 -0.95 -5.33
N VAL A 96 -5.11 -0.71 -6.23
CA VAL A 96 -5.29 -1.50 -7.45
C VAL A 96 -4.02 -1.49 -8.30
N ASP A 97 -3.49 -0.30 -8.60
CA ASP A 97 -2.28 -0.14 -9.42
C ASP A 97 -1.08 -0.85 -8.78
N ALA A 98 -0.91 -0.73 -7.46
CA ALA A 98 0.17 -1.41 -6.74
C ALA A 98 0.03 -2.93 -6.84
N TRP A 99 -1.17 -3.47 -6.66
CA TRP A 99 -1.42 -4.92 -6.68
C TRP A 99 -1.32 -5.54 -8.08
N GLU A 100 -1.58 -4.77 -9.13
CA GLU A 100 -1.39 -5.19 -10.52
C GLU A 100 0.08 -5.11 -10.96
N ALA A 101 0.83 -4.13 -10.45
CA ALA A 101 2.19 -3.86 -10.90
C ALA A 101 3.28 -4.58 -10.10
N LEU A 102 3.05 -4.84 -8.81
CA LEU A 102 4.02 -5.47 -7.92
C LEU A 102 3.84 -7.00 -7.87
N PRO A 103 4.92 -7.76 -7.64
CA PRO A 103 4.79 -9.19 -7.35
C PRO A 103 4.06 -9.41 -6.01
N PRO A 104 3.43 -10.59 -5.79
CA PRO A 104 2.47 -10.79 -4.71
C PRO A 104 3.00 -10.46 -3.31
N VAL A 105 4.24 -10.86 -2.99
CA VAL A 105 4.80 -10.59 -1.66
C VAL A 105 5.14 -9.11 -1.51
N ALA A 106 5.76 -8.47 -2.50
CA ALA A 106 6.00 -7.02 -2.47
C ALA A 106 4.71 -6.21 -2.37
N ALA A 107 3.66 -6.58 -3.10
CA ALA A 107 2.35 -5.92 -3.03
C ALA A 107 1.78 -6.01 -1.60
N SER A 108 1.81 -7.21 -1.01
CA SER A 108 1.35 -7.44 0.36
C SER A 108 2.16 -6.72 1.43
N LEU A 109 3.46 -6.53 1.20
CA LEU A 109 4.32 -5.74 2.05
C LEU A 109 4.10 -4.24 1.83
N ALA A 110 3.75 -3.80 0.62
CA ALA A 110 3.67 -2.38 0.29
C ALA A 110 2.48 -1.66 0.94
N MET A 111 1.31 -2.29 0.94
CA MET A 111 0.07 -1.68 1.43
C MET A 111 -0.77 -2.70 2.19
N ASN A 112 -1.40 -2.27 3.30
CA ASN A 112 -2.35 -3.09 4.05
C ASN A 112 -3.70 -3.14 3.32
N PRO A 113 -4.13 -4.29 2.75
CA PRO A 113 -5.33 -4.34 1.92
C PRO A 113 -6.62 -4.01 2.67
N LEU A 114 -6.65 -4.17 4.00
CA LEU A 114 -7.84 -3.93 4.83
C LEU A 114 -8.32 -2.48 4.75
N GLN A 115 -7.42 -1.53 4.46
CA GLN A 115 -7.76 -0.12 4.34
C GLN A 115 -8.30 0.27 2.96
N HIS A 116 -8.26 -0.66 1.99
CA HIS A 116 -8.51 -0.37 0.58
C HIS A 116 -9.52 -1.28 -0.09
N ALA A 117 -9.86 -2.41 0.54
CA ALA A 117 -10.73 -3.43 -0.02
C ALA A 117 -11.45 -4.23 1.07
N ALA A 118 -12.58 -4.84 0.73
CA ALA A 118 -13.02 -6.02 1.47
C ALA A 118 -12.07 -7.18 1.17
N VAL A 119 -11.56 -7.82 2.22
CA VAL A 119 -10.57 -8.90 2.11
C VAL A 119 -11.24 -10.23 2.39
N LEU A 120 -11.28 -11.11 1.39
CA LEU A 120 -11.84 -12.46 1.50
C LEU A 120 -10.69 -13.46 1.53
N ILE A 121 -10.67 -14.31 2.55
CA ILE A 121 -9.65 -15.35 2.72
C ILE A 121 -10.34 -16.70 2.72
N ARG A 122 -9.88 -17.60 1.84
CA ARG A 122 -10.37 -18.98 1.81
C ARG A 122 -9.99 -19.70 3.10
N LYS A 123 -10.96 -20.35 3.74
CA LYS A 123 -10.79 -21.02 5.04
C LYS A 123 -9.67 -22.05 5.03
N THR A 124 -9.56 -22.85 3.96
CA THR A 124 -8.53 -23.89 3.84
C THR A 124 -7.13 -23.32 3.70
N ASP A 125 -6.99 -22.17 3.06
CA ASP A 125 -5.68 -21.56 2.80
C ASP A 125 -5.18 -20.86 4.07
N PHE A 126 -6.07 -20.19 4.81
CA PHE A 126 -5.74 -19.69 6.15
C PHE A 126 -5.30 -20.82 7.09
N ALA A 127 -5.99 -21.96 7.06
CA ALA A 127 -5.63 -23.12 7.88
C ALA A 127 -4.26 -23.73 7.53
N SER A 128 -3.69 -23.41 6.37
CA SER A 128 -2.34 -23.83 5.98
C SER A 128 -1.23 -22.99 6.61
N LEU A 129 -1.57 -21.80 7.14
CA LEU A 129 -0.60 -20.91 7.78
C LEU A 129 -0.07 -21.52 9.07
N ASN A 130 1.25 -21.64 9.12
CA ASN A 130 1.98 -22.01 10.32
C ASN A 130 2.69 -20.76 10.85
N ASN A 131 2.54 -20.49 12.15
CA ASN A 131 3.27 -19.43 12.87
C ASN A 131 2.94 -17.98 12.46
N LEU A 132 1.80 -17.49 12.93
CA LEU A 132 1.58 -16.05 13.07
C LEU A 132 2.20 -15.58 14.38
N GLU A 133 3.03 -14.54 14.32
CA GLU A 133 3.64 -13.91 15.48
C GLU A 133 2.64 -12.95 16.13
N LYS A 134 2.90 -12.53 17.36
CA LYS A 134 2.06 -11.52 17.99
C LYS A 134 2.33 -10.17 17.33
N SER A 135 1.31 -9.57 16.73
CA SER A 135 1.34 -8.21 16.18
C SER A 135 0.01 -7.50 16.44
N ASN A 136 -0.01 -6.17 16.26
CA ASN A 136 -1.25 -5.38 16.33
C ASN A 136 -2.11 -5.53 15.06
N ASP A 137 -1.50 -5.98 13.96
CA ASP A 137 -2.10 -6.12 12.63
C ASP A 137 -2.05 -7.58 12.15
N ILE A 138 -2.63 -8.49 12.94
CA ILE A 138 -2.51 -9.94 12.71
C ILE A 138 -3.09 -10.39 11.36
N LEU A 139 -4.14 -9.71 10.88
CA LEU A 139 -4.75 -9.98 9.58
C LEU A 139 -3.81 -9.58 8.44
N TRP A 140 -3.17 -8.41 8.52
CA TRP A 140 -2.21 -7.99 7.50
C TRP A 140 -0.99 -8.93 7.49
N GLN A 141 -0.50 -9.32 8.67
CA GLN A 141 0.54 -10.34 8.76
C GLN A 141 0.11 -11.66 8.10
N ALA A 142 -1.14 -12.12 8.31
CA ALA A 142 -1.65 -13.33 7.67
C ALA A 142 -1.67 -13.21 6.14
N LEU A 143 -2.07 -12.05 5.58
CA LEU A 143 -2.06 -11.81 4.15
C LEU A 143 -0.64 -11.87 3.55
N ILE A 144 0.34 -11.26 4.23
CA ILE A 144 1.76 -11.35 3.82
C ILE A 144 2.24 -12.80 3.85
N ARG A 145 1.91 -13.55 4.91
CA ARG A 145 2.31 -14.97 5.03
C ARG A 145 1.65 -15.86 3.96
N LEU A 146 0.40 -15.58 3.58
CA LEU A 146 -0.27 -16.30 2.48
C LEU A 146 0.43 -16.03 1.15
N ALA A 147 0.79 -14.78 0.87
CA ALA A 147 1.57 -14.43 -0.32
C ALA A 147 2.93 -15.14 -0.33
N GLN A 148 3.65 -15.14 0.80
CA GLN A 148 4.93 -15.85 0.95
C GLN A 148 4.79 -17.38 0.76
N ALA A 149 3.64 -17.95 1.12
CA ALA A 149 3.32 -19.36 0.90
C ALA A 149 2.92 -19.66 -0.57
N GLY A 150 2.89 -18.67 -1.44
CA GLY A 150 2.49 -18.81 -2.85
C GLY A 150 0.98 -18.99 -3.03
N ILE A 151 0.17 -18.66 -2.03
CA ILE A 151 -1.28 -18.65 -2.16
C ILE A 151 -1.67 -17.51 -3.10
N PRO A 152 -2.41 -17.79 -4.20
CA PRO A 152 -2.76 -16.77 -5.16
C PRO A 152 -3.66 -15.70 -4.54
N SER A 153 -3.57 -14.48 -5.06
CA SER A 153 -4.52 -13.42 -4.74
C SER A 153 -5.08 -12.79 -6.00
N GLN A 154 -6.31 -12.28 -5.92
CA GLN A 154 -7.01 -11.68 -7.06
C GLN A 154 -7.78 -10.43 -6.68
N LEU A 155 -7.71 -9.42 -7.54
CA LEU A 155 -8.59 -8.25 -7.50
C LEU A 155 -9.92 -8.59 -8.19
N ILE A 156 -11.03 -8.32 -7.53
CA ILE A 156 -12.37 -8.57 -8.04
C ILE A 156 -12.98 -7.29 -8.56
N ASN A 157 -13.33 -7.26 -9.85
CA ASN A 157 -13.93 -6.11 -10.54
C ASN A 157 -13.25 -4.77 -10.20
N PRO A 158 -11.91 -4.67 -10.30
CA PRO A 158 -11.22 -3.44 -9.95
C PRO A 158 -11.73 -2.29 -10.83
N SER A 159 -12.08 -1.17 -10.20
CA SER A 159 -12.34 0.09 -10.87
C SER A 159 -11.27 1.10 -10.46
N VAL A 160 -10.66 1.75 -11.45
CA VAL A 160 -9.71 2.84 -11.25
C VAL A 160 -10.46 4.13 -11.54
N SER A 161 -10.49 5.05 -10.56
CA SER A 161 -11.08 6.37 -10.69
C SER A 161 -9.99 7.43 -10.86
N SER A 162 -10.24 8.43 -11.71
CA SER A 162 -9.34 9.59 -11.86
C SER A 162 -9.57 10.67 -10.80
N GLU A 163 -10.57 10.47 -9.94
CA GLU A 163 -11.07 11.43 -8.95
C GLU A 163 -11.17 10.81 -7.55
N ASP A 164 -10.27 9.88 -7.19
CA ASP A 164 -10.21 9.31 -5.84
C ASP A 164 -10.27 10.43 -4.79
N ASP A 165 -11.25 10.37 -3.88
CA ASP A 165 -11.35 11.31 -2.76
C ASP A 165 -10.33 10.96 -1.68
N LEU A 166 -9.13 11.51 -1.85
CA LEU A 166 -8.03 11.34 -0.89
C LEU A 166 -8.18 12.22 0.35
N SER A 167 -9.27 12.97 0.54
CA SER A 167 -9.41 13.91 1.67
C SER A 167 -9.38 13.23 3.04
N SER A 168 -9.86 12.00 3.14
CA SER A 168 -9.97 11.23 4.40
C SER A 168 -8.79 10.29 4.68
N VAL A 169 -7.89 10.09 3.72
CA VAL A 169 -6.78 9.13 3.82
C VAL A 169 -5.65 9.70 4.68
N VAL A 170 -5.16 8.99 5.69
CA VAL A 170 -3.96 9.44 6.44
C VAL A 170 -2.71 8.98 5.70
N PHE A 171 -1.89 9.91 5.23
CA PHE A 171 -0.64 9.62 4.52
C PHE A 171 0.56 9.62 5.48
N PRO A 172 1.65 8.88 5.16
CA PRO A 172 2.87 8.91 5.95
C PRO A 172 3.42 10.33 6.10
N CYS A 173 3.98 10.61 7.28
CA CYS A 173 4.63 11.89 7.56
C CYS A 173 5.76 12.17 6.56
N LEU A 174 5.99 13.46 6.27
CA LEU A 174 7.13 13.89 5.47
C LEU A 174 8.45 13.48 6.14
N ALA A 175 8.54 13.75 7.45
CA ALA A 175 9.67 13.41 8.31
C ALA A 175 9.19 12.50 9.46
N PRO A 176 9.08 11.18 9.24
CA PRO A 176 8.65 10.25 10.28
C PRO A 176 9.73 10.09 11.35
N LYS A 177 9.34 9.54 12.51
CA LYS A 177 10.28 8.93 13.44
C LYS A 177 10.41 7.46 13.10
N ASN A 178 11.54 6.84 13.45
CA ASN A 178 11.68 5.39 13.34
C ASN A 178 10.51 4.69 14.03
N PRO A 179 9.91 3.66 13.38
CA PRO A 179 8.85 2.86 13.99
C PRO A 179 9.27 2.29 15.35
N GLY A 180 8.31 2.20 16.27
CA GLY A 180 8.53 1.61 17.59
C GLY A 180 8.44 0.08 17.59
N PRO A 181 8.72 -0.58 18.73
CA PRO A 181 8.75 -2.04 18.84
C PRO A 181 7.45 -2.76 18.44
N ASP A 182 6.32 -2.06 18.53
CA ASP A 182 5.01 -2.59 18.12
C ASP A 182 4.91 -2.86 16.60
N GLN A 183 5.87 -2.35 15.81
CA GLN A 183 6.00 -2.58 14.38
C GLN A 183 7.18 -3.52 14.02
N ASP A 184 7.91 -4.07 15.00
CA ASP A 184 9.07 -4.96 14.73
C ASP A 184 8.66 -6.20 13.92
N TRP A 185 7.41 -6.65 14.04
CA TRP A 185 6.88 -7.77 13.25
C TRP A 185 6.96 -7.49 11.74
N LEU A 186 6.71 -6.25 11.31
CA LEU A 186 6.78 -5.85 9.90
C LEU A 186 8.24 -5.67 9.47
N LEU A 187 9.07 -5.12 10.35
CA LEU A 187 10.52 -5.03 10.13
C LEU A 187 11.13 -6.40 9.83
N HIS A 188 10.81 -7.43 10.62
CA HIS A 188 11.29 -8.79 10.39
C HIS A 188 10.83 -9.35 9.04
N LEU A 189 9.55 -9.15 8.67
CA LEU A 189 9.04 -9.58 7.37
C LEU A 189 9.74 -8.88 6.18
N LEU A 190 10.03 -7.59 6.33
CA LEU A 190 10.79 -6.81 5.34
C LEU A 190 12.25 -7.27 5.25
N GLN A 191 12.88 -7.60 6.39
CA GLN A 191 14.24 -8.14 6.44
C GLN A 191 14.32 -9.51 5.77
N ASP A 192 13.33 -10.36 5.98
CA ASP A 192 13.22 -11.69 5.39
C ASP A 192 12.78 -11.66 3.92
N TYR A 193 12.30 -10.53 3.40
CA TYR A 193 11.90 -10.41 2.00
C TYR A 193 13.08 -10.61 1.05
N GLU A 194 13.00 -11.63 0.20
CA GLU A 194 13.97 -11.94 -0.85
C GLU A 194 13.32 -11.73 -2.23
N PRO A 195 13.65 -10.66 -2.97
CA PRO A 195 13.08 -10.39 -4.29
C PRO A 195 13.18 -11.57 -5.27
N ALA A 196 14.21 -12.40 -5.16
CA ALA A 196 14.42 -13.57 -6.01
C ALA A 196 13.38 -14.69 -5.82
N GLN A 197 12.66 -14.69 -4.71
CA GLN A 197 11.58 -15.66 -4.44
C GLN A 197 10.20 -15.17 -4.92
N ASP A 198 10.09 -13.87 -5.24
CA ASP A 198 8.81 -13.20 -5.52
C ASP A 198 8.73 -12.71 -6.97
N LEU A 199 9.85 -12.21 -7.51
CA LEU A 199 9.96 -11.81 -8.91
C LEU A 199 10.20 -13.03 -9.81
N PRO A 200 9.54 -13.12 -10.98
CA PRO A 200 9.60 -14.30 -11.84
C PRO A 200 10.98 -14.52 -12.49
N SER A 201 11.71 -13.44 -12.82
CA SER A 201 13.06 -13.50 -13.39
C SER A 201 13.75 -12.15 -13.25
N ILE A 202 14.74 -12.07 -12.36
CA ILE A 202 15.51 -10.84 -12.15
C ILE A 202 16.54 -10.67 -13.27
N THR A 203 16.47 -9.54 -13.97
CA THR A 203 17.44 -9.09 -14.97
C THR A 203 18.36 -7.99 -14.44
N SER A 204 17.89 -7.23 -13.45
CA SER A 204 18.67 -6.21 -12.74
C SER A 204 18.67 -6.48 -11.23
N GLN A 205 19.78 -7.00 -10.73
CA GLN A 205 19.96 -7.25 -9.29
C GLN A 205 19.94 -5.95 -8.47
N ALA A 206 20.43 -4.86 -9.06
CA ALA A 206 20.46 -3.55 -8.42
C ALA A 206 19.03 -3.02 -8.19
N ASP A 207 18.16 -3.12 -9.20
CA ASP A 207 16.76 -2.68 -9.06
C ASP A 207 15.97 -3.61 -8.14
N ALA A 208 16.28 -4.92 -8.12
CA ALA A 208 15.70 -5.83 -7.12
C ALA A 208 16.07 -5.46 -5.67
N THR A 209 17.33 -5.07 -5.42
CA THR A 209 17.75 -4.55 -4.11
C THR A 209 17.11 -3.19 -3.81
N ALA A 210 16.98 -2.31 -4.81
CA ALA A 210 16.31 -1.03 -4.68
C ALA A 210 14.81 -1.19 -4.35
N LEU A 211 14.14 -2.23 -4.86
CA LEU A 211 12.76 -2.56 -4.49
C LEU A 211 12.64 -2.82 -2.99
N LYS A 212 13.59 -3.59 -2.42
CA LYS A 212 13.67 -3.83 -0.98
C LYS A 212 13.93 -2.54 -0.20
N ALA A 213 14.82 -1.66 -0.69
CA ALA A 213 15.03 -0.34 -0.09
C ALA A 213 13.73 0.49 -0.06
N GLY A 214 12.97 0.49 -1.16
CA GLY A 214 11.69 1.16 -1.25
C GLY A 214 10.65 0.64 -0.25
N LEU A 215 10.55 -0.68 -0.08
CA LEU A 215 9.66 -1.30 0.91
C LEU A 215 10.00 -0.88 2.35
N PHE A 216 11.29 -0.76 2.70
CA PHE A 216 11.66 -0.20 4.00
C PHE A 216 11.29 1.28 4.09
N CYS A 217 11.54 2.06 3.03
CA CYS A 217 11.28 3.49 3.02
C CYS A 217 9.81 3.79 3.29
N ILE A 218 8.87 3.18 2.54
CA ILE A 218 7.43 3.46 2.69
C ILE A 218 6.87 3.19 4.09
N HIS A 219 7.54 2.35 4.89
CA HIS A 219 7.19 2.00 6.27
C HIS A 219 8.06 2.69 7.33
N ASP A 220 8.75 3.75 6.93
CA ASP A 220 9.53 4.63 7.82
C ASP A 220 10.82 4.02 8.40
N TYR A 221 11.22 2.82 7.94
CA TYR A 221 12.50 2.20 8.28
C TYR A 221 13.65 2.83 7.48
N LEU A 222 13.94 4.10 7.79
CA LEU A 222 14.87 4.92 7.01
C LEU A 222 16.32 4.40 7.05
N ASP A 223 16.76 3.86 8.19
CA ASP A 223 18.11 3.30 8.35
C ASP A 223 18.32 2.09 7.43
N GLU A 224 17.37 1.16 7.40
CA GLU A 224 17.39 0.00 6.51
C GLU A 224 17.28 0.43 5.04
N SER A 225 16.35 1.33 4.73
CA SER A 225 16.22 1.92 3.39
C SER A 225 17.54 2.53 2.92
N HIS A 226 18.22 3.29 3.79
CA HIS A 226 19.52 3.90 3.52
C HIS A 226 20.58 2.85 3.18
N GLN A 227 20.70 1.81 4.00
CA GLN A 227 21.69 0.74 3.79
C GLN A 227 21.50 0.04 2.43
N TYR A 228 20.27 -0.34 2.09
CA TYR A 228 20.00 -1.05 0.84
C TYR A 228 20.15 -0.13 -0.38
N SER A 229 19.61 1.10 -0.34
CA SER A 229 19.73 2.06 -1.45
C SER A 229 21.19 2.42 -1.72
N GLN A 230 21.98 2.69 -0.68
CA GLN A 230 23.41 3.01 -0.79
C GLN A 230 24.23 1.85 -1.38
N SER A 231 23.87 0.60 -1.07
CA SER A 231 24.60 -0.58 -1.57
C SER A 231 24.55 -0.74 -3.10
N VAL A 232 23.55 -0.14 -3.75
CA VAL A 232 23.34 -0.19 -5.20
C VAL A 232 23.45 1.18 -5.86
N GLN A 233 24.17 2.10 -5.22
CA GLN A 233 24.41 3.44 -5.74
C GLN A 233 24.92 3.39 -7.19
N SER A 234 24.35 4.24 -8.04
CA SER A 234 24.72 4.41 -9.46
C SER A 234 24.66 3.12 -10.29
N GLN A 235 23.82 2.17 -9.87
CA GLN A 235 23.51 0.92 -10.56
C GLN A 235 22.02 0.85 -10.89
N GLY A 236 21.61 -0.17 -11.64
CA GLY A 236 20.23 -0.35 -12.11
C GLY A 236 19.94 0.41 -13.40
N ILE A 237 18.76 0.19 -13.96
CA ILE A 237 18.41 0.67 -15.31
C ILE A 237 18.21 2.19 -15.32
N HIS A 238 17.48 2.70 -14.32
CA HIS A 238 17.21 4.14 -14.17
C HIS A 238 17.75 4.71 -12.86
N GLY A 239 18.61 3.98 -12.14
CA GLY A 239 19.17 4.46 -10.87
C GLY A 239 18.15 4.49 -9.72
N ALA A 240 17.27 3.49 -9.64
CA ALA A 240 16.23 3.44 -8.60
C ALA A 240 16.82 3.49 -7.17
N GLY A 241 18.00 2.90 -6.95
CA GLY A 241 18.74 3.01 -5.70
C GLY A 241 19.02 4.46 -5.29
N ASP A 242 19.57 5.26 -6.21
CA ASP A 242 19.86 6.68 -5.98
C ASP A 242 18.57 7.48 -5.71
N TYR A 243 17.45 7.07 -6.31
CA TYR A 243 16.16 7.73 -6.11
C TYR A 243 15.54 7.39 -4.74
N TRP A 244 15.59 6.13 -4.32
CA TRP A 244 15.19 5.78 -2.95
C TRP A 244 16.08 6.44 -1.90
N HIS A 245 17.38 6.57 -2.18
CA HIS A 245 18.31 7.30 -1.32
C HIS A 245 17.94 8.80 -1.23
N HIS A 246 17.56 9.41 -2.35
CA HIS A 246 17.03 10.77 -2.38
C HIS A 246 15.78 10.95 -1.51
N ILE A 247 14.77 10.08 -1.67
CA ILE A 247 13.54 10.14 -0.88
C ILE A 247 13.86 9.93 0.60
N MET A 248 14.68 8.92 0.93
CA MET A 248 15.06 8.63 2.31
C MET A 248 15.65 9.85 3.01
N HIS A 249 16.66 10.54 2.44
CA HIS A 249 17.22 11.75 3.07
C HIS A 249 16.25 12.93 3.11
N ARG A 250 15.31 13.03 2.14
CA ARG A 250 14.23 14.04 2.21
C ARG A 250 13.34 13.80 3.43
N ARG A 251 13.16 12.53 3.81
CA ARG A 251 12.38 12.07 4.96
C ARG A 251 13.16 12.06 6.27
N GLU A 252 14.49 12.17 6.22
CA GLU A 252 15.40 12.39 7.36
C GLU A 252 15.64 13.89 7.67
N PRO A 253 14.75 14.78 7.21
CA PRO A 253 15.03 16.20 6.93
C PRO A 253 16.45 16.63 6.53
N ASP A 254 17.26 15.76 5.90
CA ASP A 254 18.58 16.11 5.37
C ASP A 254 18.46 16.61 3.93
N TYR A 255 17.90 17.80 3.78
CA TYR A 255 17.61 18.39 2.48
C TYR A 255 18.85 18.63 1.62
N SER A 256 20.03 18.84 2.23
CA SER A 256 21.27 19.02 1.48
C SER A 256 21.69 17.71 0.82
N ASN A 257 21.65 16.60 1.56
CA ASN A 257 21.93 15.28 1.00
C ASN A 257 20.82 14.81 0.05
N ALA A 258 19.55 15.08 0.35
CA ALA A 258 18.45 14.82 -0.58
C ALA A 258 18.70 15.50 -1.94
N LYS A 259 19.11 16.77 -1.96
CA LYS A 259 19.47 17.47 -3.21
C LYS A 259 20.73 16.95 -3.87
N TYR A 260 21.67 16.38 -3.12
CA TYR A 260 22.82 15.68 -3.71
C TYR A 260 22.35 14.45 -4.49
N TRP A 261 21.52 13.61 -3.87
CA TRP A 261 21.01 12.39 -4.49
C TRP A 261 20.06 12.66 -5.64
N SER A 262 19.24 13.71 -5.61
CA SER A 262 18.42 14.09 -6.77
C SER A 262 19.27 14.40 -8.01
N ARG A 263 20.49 14.95 -7.84
CA ARG A 263 21.43 15.17 -8.94
C ARG A 263 22.08 13.86 -9.39
N ALA A 264 22.31 12.92 -8.47
CA ALA A 264 22.81 11.59 -8.79
C ALA A 264 21.80 10.77 -9.60
N VAL A 265 20.51 10.85 -9.26
CA VAL A 265 19.40 10.27 -10.03
C VAL A 265 19.41 10.75 -11.48
N GLY A 266 19.63 12.05 -11.69
CA GLY A 266 19.57 12.64 -13.03
C GLY A 266 18.15 12.56 -13.61
N TYR A 267 18.02 11.93 -14.78
CA TYR A 267 16.72 11.70 -15.40
C TYR A 267 16.13 10.35 -14.97
N HIS A 268 14.91 10.38 -14.47
CA HIS A 268 14.13 9.17 -14.17
C HIS A 268 12.77 9.26 -14.87
N PRO A 269 12.23 8.17 -15.47
CA PRO A 269 10.95 8.20 -16.18
C PRO A 269 9.76 8.74 -15.37
N LEU A 270 9.80 8.59 -14.04
CA LEU A 270 8.78 9.16 -13.15
C LEU A 270 8.69 10.68 -13.22
N GLN A 271 9.76 11.37 -13.60
CA GLN A 271 9.71 12.83 -13.75
C GLN A 271 8.73 13.25 -14.86
N ASP A 272 8.47 12.37 -15.84
CA ASP A 272 7.48 12.60 -16.88
C ASP A 272 6.08 12.08 -16.47
N ILE A 273 5.98 11.03 -15.64
CA ILE A 273 4.70 10.41 -15.25
C ILE A 273 4.02 11.16 -14.10
N LEU A 274 4.80 11.56 -13.09
CA LEU A 274 4.26 12.13 -11.86
C LEU A 274 3.39 13.37 -12.10
N PRO A 275 3.74 14.34 -12.99
CA PRO A 275 2.91 15.51 -13.28
C PRO A 275 1.48 15.18 -13.68
N ASP A 276 1.27 14.13 -14.48
CA ASP A 276 -0.06 13.72 -14.93
C ASP A 276 -0.88 13.15 -13.77
N VAL A 277 -0.25 12.37 -12.89
CA VAL A 277 -0.91 11.74 -11.73
C VAL A 277 -1.26 12.78 -10.66
N VAL A 278 -0.36 13.72 -10.36
CA VAL A 278 -0.59 14.73 -9.32
C VAL A 278 -1.32 15.97 -9.82
N GLY A 279 -1.59 16.06 -11.13
CA GLY A 279 -2.19 17.22 -11.78
C GLY A 279 -3.52 17.65 -11.15
N ASN A 280 -4.36 16.68 -10.77
CA ASN A 280 -5.66 16.91 -10.14
C ASN A 280 -5.53 17.41 -8.69
N LEU A 281 -4.47 17.02 -7.96
CA LEU A 281 -4.25 17.45 -6.57
C LEU A 281 -4.10 18.97 -6.45
N PHE A 282 -3.45 19.59 -7.43
CA PHE A 282 -3.32 21.05 -7.48
C PHE A 282 -4.68 21.77 -7.55
N ASN A 283 -5.72 21.12 -8.09
CA ASN A 283 -7.05 21.73 -8.22
C ASN A 283 -7.95 21.44 -7.00
N LEU A 284 -7.66 20.38 -6.24
CA LEU A 284 -8.43 19.95 -5.07
C LEU A 284 -8.05 20.70 -3.80
N GLU A 285 -6.75 21.01 -3.62
CA GLU A 285 -6.23 21.64 -2.40
C GLU A 285 -5.91 23.14 -2.59
N GLY A 286 -6.69 23.84 -3.44
CA GLY A 286 -6.45 25.17 -4.03
C GLY A 286 -6.30 26.37 -3.08
N SER A 287 -5.39 26.29 -2.10
CA SER A 287 -4.95 27.41 -1.29
C SER A 287 -3.83 28.18 -1.98
N ASP A 288 -3.66 29.44 -1.59
CA ASP A 288 -2.57 30.29 -2.09
C ASP A 288 -1.20 29.67 -1.79
N SER A 289 -1.05 28.89 -0.71
CA SER A 289 0.22 28.24 -0.37
C SER A 289 0.56 27.11 -1.35
N VAL A 290 -0.41 26.27 -1.74
CA VAL A 290 -0.21 25.18 -2.73
C VAL A 290 -0.06 25.70 -4.15
N GLU A 291 -0.86 26.67 -4.57
CA GLU A 291 -0.83 27.22 -5.94
C GLU A 291 0.53 27.82 -6.33
N ASN A 292 1.22 28.42 -5.36
CA ASN A 292 2.57 28.96 -5.56
C ASN A 292 3.61 27.89 -5.91
N TRP A 293 3.37 26.63 -5.52
CA TRP A 293 4.28 25.52 -5.77
C TRP A 293 4.08 24.86 -7.14
N LYS A 294 2.86 24.90 -7.70
CA LYS A 294 2.53 24.25 -8.99
C LYS A 294 3.53 24.53 -10.10
N ARG A 295 3.82 25.81 -10.36
CA ARG A 295 4.75 26.23 -11.42
C ARG A 295 6.22 25.90 -11.07
N ARG A 296 6.56 25.81 -9.79
CA ARG A 296 7.95 25.57 -9.35
C ARG A 296 8.30 24.08 -9.43
N LEU A 297 7.35 23.23 -9.05
CA LEU A 297 7.47 21.78 -9.06
C LEU A 297 7.48 21.21 -10.49
N LEU A 298 6.81 21.87 -11.43
CA LEU A 298 6.77 21.49 -12.84
C LEU A 298 7.73 22.35 -13.67
N GLN A 299 8.93 21.84 -13.93
CA GLN A 299 9.97 22.51 -14.72
C GLN A 299 10.05 21.88 -16.11
N ASN A 300 9.67 22.65 -17.15
CA ASN A 300 9.55 22.15 -18.54
C ASN A 300 8.63 20.91 -18.61
N ASP A 301 7.46 21.00 -17.97
CA ASP A 301 6.46 19.93 -17.89
C ASP A 301 6.97 18.62 -17.23
N ARG A 302 8.08 18.69 -16.48
CA ARG A 302 8.63 17.58 -15.70
C ARG A 302 8.64 17.88 -14.22
N TRP A 303 8.45 16.84 -13.43
CA TRP A 303 8.60 16.91 -11.97
C TRP A 303 10.04 17.21 -11.56
N SER A 304 10.22 18.22 -10.71
CA SER A 304 11.52 18.61 -10.16
C SER A 304 11.74 18.05 -8.75
N LEU A 305 12.56 16.99 -8.65
CA LEU A 305 12.97 16.38 -7.37
C LEU A 305 13.58 17.41 -6.41
N ASN A 306 14.45 18.27 -6.92
CA ASN A 306 15.10 19.31 -6.11
C ASN A 306 14.11 20.33 -5.57
N THR A 307 13.13 20.71 -6.38
CA THR A 307 12.13 21.70 -5.96
C THR A 307 11.12 21.08 -5.01
N PHE A 308 10.84 19.79 -5.13
CA PHE A 308 10.00 19.11 -4.14
C PHE A 308 10.71 18.99 -2.77
N VAL A 309 12.04 18.83 -2.74
CA VAL A 309 12.81 18.97 -1.49
C VAL A 309 12.63 20.37 -0.87
N ASP A 310 12.65 21.44 -1.68
CA ASP A 310 12.38 22.79 -1.18
C ASP A 310 10.96 22.90 -0.59
N CYS A 311 9.99 22.23 -1.19
CA CYS A 311 8.60 22.20 -0.70
C CYS A 311 8.52 21.51 0.67
N CYS A 312 9.14 20.34 0.84
CA CYS A 312 9.19 19.66 2.14
C CYS A 312 9.90 20.50 3.21
N ALA A 313 10.98 21.20 2.85
CA ALA A 313 11.67 22.10 3.77
C ALA A 313 10.79 23.28 4.20
N GLU A 314 9.94 23.81 3.30
CA GLU A 314 8.96 24.84 3.63
C GLU A 314 7.85 24.30 4.55
N CYS A 315 7.38 23.06 4.31
CA CYS A 315 6.44 22.38 5.20
C CYS A 315 6.97 22.27 6.63
N GLU A 316 8.24 21.89 6.80
CA GLU A 316 8.89 21.82 8.11
C GLU A 316 9.08 23.20 8.75
N ALA A 317 9.45 24.21 7.97
CA ALA A 317 9.67 25.56 8.51
C ALA A 317 8.37 26.24 8.96
N THR A 318 7.30 26.07 8.18
CA THR A 318 6.04 26.81 8.36
C THR A 318 5.00 26.05 9.17
N HIS A 319 5.03 24.71 9.12
CA HIS A 319 3.97 23.84 9.65
C HIS A 319 2.58 24.18 9.09
N ASP A 320 2.51 24.70 7.85
CA ASP A 320 1.24 24.94 7.16
C ASP A 320 0.51 23.60 6.94
N PRO A 321 -0.69 23.39 7.54
CA PRO A 321 -1.40 22.12 7.42
C PRO A 321 -1.76 21.73 5.99
N GLU A 322 -2.13 22.70 5.15
CA GLU A 322 -2.56 22.45 3.76
C GLU A 322 -1.35 22.07 2.90
N LEU A 323 -0.26 22.82 3.01
CA LEU A 323 0.97 22.48 2.29
C LEU A 323 1.58 21.15 2.77
N ASN A 324 1.50 20.86 4.08
CA ASN A 324 1.94 19.57 4.62
C ASN A 324 1.09 18.42 4.07
N ARG A 325 -0.22 18.56 4.06
CA ARG A 325 -1.15 17.57 3.48
C ARG A 325 -0.82 17.32 2.01
N PHE A 326 -0.70 18.37 1.23
CA PHE A 326 -0.32 18.33 -0.18
C PHE A 326 0.96 17.55 -0.42
N ALA A 327 2.02 17.91 0.29
CA ALA A 327 3.33 17.28 0.14
C ALA A 327 3.34 15.82 0.63
N GLN A 328 2.57 15.48 1.68
CA GLN A 328 2.41 14.08 2.12
C GLN A 328 1.73 13.22 1.05
N THR A 329 0.66 13.74 0.44
CA THR A 329 -0.05 13.07 -0.65
C THR A 329 0.87 12.81 -1.85
N ILE A 330 1.61 13.83 -2.29
CA ILE A 330 2.57 13.66 -3.40
C ILE A 330 3.69 12.71 -3.04
N GLN A 331 4.26 12.81 -1.82
CA GLN A 331 5.33 11.92 -1.42
C GLN A 331 4.85 10.46 -1.42
N TRP A 332 3.62 10.20 -0.95
CA TRP A 332 3.03 8.87 -1.01
C TRP A 332 2.91 8.36 -2.45
N ILE A 333 2.32 9.15 -3.35
CA ILE A 333 2.17 8.80 -4.78
C ILE A 333 3.53 8.57 -5.44
N GLU A 334 4.51 9.45 -5.20
CA GLU A 334 5.87 9.32 -5.74
C GLU A 334 6.52 8.01 -5.29
N MET A 335 6.40 7.64 -4.01
CA MET A 335 6.92 6.39 -3.49
C MET A 335 6.21 5.18 -4.10
N GLN A 336 4.88 5.18 -4.21
CA GLN A 336 4.14 4.07 -4.81
C GLN A 336 4.52 3.86 -6.28
N LEU A 337 4.54 4.93 -7.08
CA LEU A 337 4.96 4.85 -8.48
C LEU A 337 6.42 4.41 -8.63
N LEU A 338 7.30 4.86 -7.73
CA LEU A 338 8.72 4.45 -7.76
C LEU A 338 8.86 2.98 -7.42
N LEU A 339 8.07 2.47 -6.47
CA LEU A 339 8.08 1.06 -6.10
C LEU A 339 7.67 0.16 -7.26
N GLN A 340 6.56 0.51 -7.92
CA GLN A 340 6.08 -0.18 -9.12
C GLN A 340 7.13 -0.14 -10.24
N LYS A 341 7.68 1.03 -10.53
CA LYS A 341 8.70 1.18 -11.58
C LYS A 341 9.98 0.41 -11.26
N THR A 342 10.43 0.44 -10.01
CA THR A 342 11.60 -0.30 -9.54
C THR A 342 11.40 -1.80 -9.70
N SER A 343 10.20 -2.31 -9.38
CA SER A 343 9.85 -3.72 -9.60
C SER A 343 9.85 -4.09 -11.09
N GLN A 344 9.29 -3.24 -11.95
CA GLN A 344 9.31 -3.47 -13.40
C GLN A 344 10.74 -3.49 -13.97
N ASP A 345 11.60 -2.57 -13.53
CA ASP A 345 12.99 -2.49 -14.00
C ASP A 345 13.83 -3.67 -13.48
N ALA A 346 13.49 -4.25 -12.33
CA ALA A 346 14.16 -5.45 -11.82
C ALA A 346 14.02 -6.68 -12.75
N VAL A 347 12.96 -6.75 -13.56
CA VAL A 347 12.65 -7.91 -14.42
C VAL A 347 12.68 -7.62 -15.93
N ARG A 348 12.78 -6.34 -16.32
CA ARG A 348 12.90 -5.95 -17.73
C ARG A 348 14.37 -5.70 -18.05
N GLY A 349 15.03 -6.68 -18.66
CA GLY A 349 16.42 -6.58 -19.14
C GLY A 349 16.52 -6.01 -20.54
#